data_AF-A0A845A3X5-F1
#
_entry.id   AF-A0A845A3X5-F1
#
_cell.length_a   1.000
_cell.length_b   1.000
_cell.length_c   1.000
_cell.angle_alpha   90.00
_cell.angle_beta   90.00
_cell.angle_gamma   90.00
#
_symmetry.space_group_name_H-M   'P 1'
#
loop_
_entity.id
_entity.type
_entity.pdbx_description
1 polymer ?
#
loop_
_entity_poly.entity_id
_entity_poly.type
_entity_poly.pdbx_seq_one_letter_code
_entity_poly.pdbx_strand_id
1 'polypeptide(L)'
;MVNQIAKNFVAIGHDRAVLATADHIDSFWDPRMKAGIFGGDRSGLDPIAAAAITHLEQHGDPGPQTRATEFAKKGDLHNSDAG
;
A
#
# COMPACT_ATOMS: atom_id res chain seq x y z
N MET A 1 -1.83 -7.29 -8.59
CA MET A 1 -0.63 -7.01 -7.77
C MET A 1 -0.97 -6.83 -6.29
N VAL A 2 -1.89 -5.92 -5.93
CA VAL A 2 -2.29 -5.64 -4.53
C VAL A 2 -2.59 -6.90 -3.69
N ASN A 3 -3.36 -7.85 -4.23
CA ASN A 3 -3.67 -9.11 -3.54
C ASN A 3 -2.41 -9.89 -3.11
N GLN A 4 -1.32 -9.84 -3.90
CA GLN A 4 -0.07 -10.52 -3.54
C GLN A 4 0.69 -9.78 -2.43
N ILE A 5 0.63 -8.46 -2.41
CA ILE A 5 1.18 -7.66 -1.31
C ILE A 5 0.44 -8.02 -0.01
N ALA A 6 -0.90 -8.02 -0.06
CA ALA A 6 -1.73 -8.39 1.08
C ALA A 6 -1.42 -9.80 1.60
N LYS A 7 -1.21 -10.77 0.70
CA LYS A 7 -0.83 -12.16 1.04
C LYS A 7 0.45 -12.25 1.86
N ASN A 8 1.42 -11.34 1.66
CA ASN A 8 2.65 -11.34 2.43
C ASN A 8 2.44 -10.96 3.90
N PHE A 9 1.34 -10.27 4.21
CA PHE A 9 1.07 -9.77 5.56
C PHE A 9 -0.04 -10.54 6.30
N VAL A 10 -0.67 -11.55 5.69
CA VAL A 10 -1.78 -12.28 6.36
C VAL A 10 -1.39 -12.88 7.71
N ALA A 11 -0.12 -13.26 7.88
CA ALA A 11 0.38 -13.87 9.11
C ALA A 11 0.40 -12.92 10.32
N ILE A 12 0.38 -11.59 10.11
CA ILE A 12 0.38 -10.60 11.20
C ILE A 12 -1.03 -10.20 11.68
N GLY A 13 -2.06 -10.88 11.17
CA GLY A 13 -3.47 -10.64 11.51
C GLY A 13 -4.13 -9.58 10.62
N HIS A 14 -5.46 -9.65 10.50
CA HIS A 14 -6.22 -8.88 9.50
C HIS A 14 -5.97 -7.37 9.57
N ASP A 15 -6.21 -6.74 10.72
CA ASP A 15 -6.13 -5.27 10.85
C ASP A 15 -4.70 -4.76 10.59
N ARG A 16 -3.69 -5.48 11.07
CA ARG A 16 -2.28 -5.13 10.83
C ARG A 16 -1.88 -5.37 9.38
N ALA A 17 -2.41 -6.41 8.75
CA ALA A 17 -2.17 -6.68 7.33
C ALA A 17 -2.78 -5.60 6.43
N VAL A 18 -3.94 -5.05 6.80
CA VAL A 18 -4.57 -3.91 6.10
C VAL A 18 -3.64 -2.70 6.13
N LEU A 19 -3.20 -2.29 7.32
CA LEU A 19 -2.31 -1.14 7.48
C LEU A 19 -0.96 -1.36 6.77
N ALA A 20 -0.35 -2.54 6.90
CA ALA A 20 0.92 -2.85 6.25
C ALA A 20 0.81 -2.88 4.71
N THR A 21 -0.33 -3.30 4.18
CA THR A 21 -0.61 -3.26 2.75
C THR A 21 -0.78 -1.82 2.27
N ALA A 22 -1.51 -0.99 3.02
CA ALA A 22 -1.70 0.43 2.70
C ALA A 22 -0.37 1.19 2.72
N ASP A 23 0.43 1.00 3.75
CA ASP A 23 1.78 1.58 3.88
C ASP A 23 2.71 1.15 2.74
N HIS A 24 2.71 -0.13 2.34
CA HIS A 24 3.50 -0.59 1.21
C HIS A 24 3.09 0.07 -0.12
N ILE A 25 1.79 0.19 -0.37
CA ILE A 25 1.29 0.88 -1.56
C ILE A 25 1.70 2.35 -1.52
N ASP A 26 1.56 3.02 -0.36
CA ASP A 26 1.91 4.43 -0.27
C ASP A 26 3.41 4.66 -0.50
N SER A 27 4.25 3.83 0.13
CA SER A 27 5.71 3.95 0.10
C SER A 27 6.34 3.61 -1.25
N PHE A 28 5.79 2.64 -1.99
CA PHE A 28 6.48 2.06 -3.15
C PHE A 28 5.77 2.26 -4.49
N TRP A 29 4.48 2.63 -4.50
CA TRP A 29 3.79 2.88 -5.77
C TRP A 29 3.93 4.34 -6.21
N ASP A 30 4.16 4.53 -7.50
CA ASP A 30 4.12 5.84 -8.12
C ASP A 30 2.67 6.38 -8.23
N PRO A 31 2.50 7.70 -8.44
CA PRO A 31 1.19 8.32 -8.53
C PRO A 31 0.26 7.75 -9.60
N ARG A 32 0.79 7.24 -10.73
CA ARG A 32 -0.03 6.67 -11.80
C ARG A 32 -0.59 5.32 -11.41
N MET A 33 0.21 4.47 -10.75
CA MET A 33 -0.28 3.19 -10.21
C MET A 33 -1.38 3.41 -9.16
N LYS A 34 -1.18 4.37 -8.25
CA LYS A 34 -2.19 4.76 -7.26
C LYS A 34 -3.47 5.26 -7.94
N ALA A 35 -3.37 6.14 -8.94
CA ALA A 35 -4.52 6.62 -9.70
C ALA A 35 -5.28 5.47 -10.40
N GLY A 36 -4.57 4.48 -10.95
CA GLY A 36 -5.17 3.33 -11.60
C GLY A 36 -6.00 2.46 -10.66
N ILE A 37 -5.50 2.17 -9.46
CA ILE A 37 -6.27 1.38 -8.48
C ILE A 37 -7.42 2.18 -7.86
N PHE A 38 -7.23 3.50 -7.68
CA PHE A 38 -8.28 4.35 -7.16
C PHE A 38 -9.42 4.59 -8.17
N GLY A 39 -9.13 4.70 -9.46
CA GLY A 39 -10.14 4.90 -10.51
C GLY A 39 -10.67 3.61 -11.17
N GLY A 40 -10.09 2.45 -10.87
CA GLY A 40 -10.39 1.18 -11.55
C GLY A 40 -11.43 0.30 -10.85
N ASP A 41 -11.76 -0.83 -11.50
CA ASP A 41 -12.60 -1.88 -10.91
C ASP A 41 -11.84 -2.63 -9.80
N ARG A 42 -12.49 -2.76 -8.63
CA ARG A 42 -11.94 -3.37 -7.42
C ARG A 42 -12.66 -4.65 -7.01
N SER A 43 -13.61 -5.12 -7.81
CA SER A 43 -14.44 -6.29 -7.50
C SER A 43 -13.62 -7.58 -7.32
N GLY A 44 -12.42 -7.66 -7.89
CA GLY A 44 -11.48 -8.78 -7.76
C GLY A 44 -10.46 -8.67 -6.61
N LEU A 45 -10.57 -7.67 -5.74
CA LEU A 45 -9.63 -7.51 -4.62
C LEU A 45 -9.98 -8.46 -3.46
N ASP A 46 -8.94 -9.07 -2.90
CA ASP A 46 -9.06 -9.84 -1.66
C ASP A 46 -9.45 -8.90 -0.50
N PRO A 47 -10.10 -9.36 0.58
CA PRO A 47 -10.62 -8.49 1.64
C PRO A 47 -9.59 -7.53 2.25
N ILE A 48 -8.36 -8.00 2.50
CA ILE A 48 -7.27 -7.15 3.04
C ILE A 48 -6.84 -6.09 2.02
N ALA A 49 -6.76 -6.47 0.73
CA ALA A 49 -6.41 -5.54 -0.33
C ALA A 49 -7.48 -4.45 -0.49
N ALA A 50 -8.76 -4.84 -0.51
CA ALA A 50 -9.87 -3.90 -0.60
C ALA A 50 -9.86 -2.91 0.58
N ALA A 51 -9.73 -3.43 1.81
CA ALA A 51 -9.68 -2.60 3.01
C ALA A 51 -8.46 -1.66 3.04
N ALA A 52 -7.31 -2.08 2.53
CA ALA A 52 -6.13 -1.23 2.43
C ALA A 52 -6.34 -0.06 1.46
N ILE A 53 -6.95 -0.31 0.30
CA ILE A 53 -7.29 0.77 -0.64
C ILE A 53 -8.32 1.72 -0.02
N THR A 54 -9.35 1.19 0.63
CA THR A 54 -10.33 2.02 1.36
C THR A 54 -9.67 2.86 2.45
N HIS A 55 -8.72 2.31 3.19
CA HIS A 55 -7.97 3.05 4.21
C HIS A 55 -7.24 4.24 3.60
N LEU A 56 -6.51 4.04 2.49
CA LEU A 56 -5.79 5.12 1.81
C LEU A 56 -6.72 6.22 1.30
N GLU A 57 -7.94 5.89 0.85
CA GLU A 57 -8.92 6.89 0.41
C GLU A 57 -9.53 7.69 1.56
N GLN A 58 -9.81 7.04 2.69
CA GLN A 58 -10.53 7.67 3.80
C GLN A 58 -9.60 8.35 4.80
N HIS A 59 -8.40 7.81 5.00
CA HIS A 59 -7.49 8.19 6.07
C HIS A 59 -6.10 8.61 5.55
N GLY A 60 -5.74 8.22 4.33
CA GLY A 60 -4.41 8.49 3.76
C GLY A 60 -3.34 7.52 4.25
N ASP A 61 -2.09 7.98 4.25
CA ASP A 61 -0.91 7.22 4.70
C ASP A 61 -1.03 6.80 6.17
N PRO A 62 -1.05 5.49 6.51
CA PRO A 62 -1.07 4.99 7.90
C PRO A 62 0.26 5.19 8.65
N GLY A 63 1.30 5.66 7.96
CA GLY A 63 2.68 5.68 8.42
C GLY A 63 3.34 4.29 8.38
N PRO A 64 4.65 4.22 8.64
CA PRO A 64 5.42 2.98 8.55
C PRO A 64 4.88 1.87 9.47
N GLN A 65 4.57 0.72 8.89
CA GLN A 65 4.13 -0.50 9.56
C GLN A 65 5.20 -1.60 9.55
N THR A 66 6.24 -1.44 8.73
CA THR A 66 7.33 -2.41 8.61
C THR A 66 8.68 -1.70 8.62
N ARG A 67 9.74 -2.44 8.95
CA ARG A 67 11.10 -1.90 8.89
C ARG A 67 11.48 -1.41 7.48
N ALA A 68 10.98 -2.08 6.43
CA ALA A 68 11.24 -1.68 5.05
C ALA A 68 10.67 -0.30 4.72
N THR A 69 9.45 -0.02 5.17
CA THR A 69 8.77 1.26 4.96
C THR A 69 9.28 2.35 5.89
N GLU A 70 9.75 2.01 7.10
CA GLU A 70 10.51 2.94 7.95
C GLU A 70 11.76 3.48 7.24
N PHE A 71 12.49 2.61 6.54
CA PHE A 71 13.65 3.02 5.74
C PHE A 71 13.26 3.85 4.51
N ALA A 72 12.20 3.46 3.80
CA ALA A 72 11.70 4.22 2.66
C ALA A 72 11.33 5.66 3.05
N LYS A 73 10.67 5.84 4.20
CA LYS A 73 10.27 7.17 4.70
C LYS A 73 11.45 8.02 5.17
N LYS A 74 12.44 7.41 5.83
CA LYS A 74 13.65 8.13 6.28
C LYS A 74 14.62 8.45 5.14
N GLY A 75 14.56 7.70 4.05
CA GLY A 75 15.53 7.79 2.96
C GLY A 75 15.28 8.88 1.93
N ASP A 76 14.15 9.60 1.98
CA ASP A 76 13.71 10.50 0.90
C ASP A 76 13.95 9.83 -0.47
N LEU A 77 13.39 8.62 -0.64
CA LEU A 77 13.24 7.98 -1.96
C LEU A 77 12.18 8.74 -2.77
N HIS A 78 12.36 10.05 -2.89
CA HIS A 78 11.76 10.91 -3.88
C HIS A 78 12.87 11.33 -4.84
N ASN A 79 13.40 10.40 -5.60
CA ASN A 79 14.24 10.72 -6.75
C ASN A 79 13.64 10.03 -7.98
N SER A 80 12.71 10.75 -8.58
CA SER A 80 12.64 10.97 -10.02
C SER A 80 13.96 10.61 -10.74
N ASP A 81 14.02 9.46 -11.40
CA ASP A 81 14.71 9.30 -12.68
C ASP A 81 14.35 7.95 -13.29
N ALA A 82 13.49 7.98 -14.30
CA ALA A 82 13.45 6.93 -15.32
C ALA A 82 13.71 7.66 -16.63
N GLY A 83 15.00 7.72 -16.98
CA GLY A 83 15.50 8.12 -18.29
C GLY A 83 15.27 7.06 -19.37
#